data_AF-A0A2V8V1L1-F1
#
_entry.id   AF-A0A2V8V1L1-F1
#
_cell.length_a   1.000
_cell.length_b   1.000
_cell.length_c   1.000
_cell.angle_alpha   90.00
_cell.angle_beta   90.00
_cell.angle_gamma   90.00
#
_symmetry.space_group_name_H-M   'P 1'
#
loop_
_entity.id
_entity.type
_entity.pdbx_description
1 polymer ?
#
loop_
_entity_poly.entity_id
_entity_poly.type
_entity_poly.pdbx_seq_one_letter_code
_entity_poly.pdbx_strand_id
1 'polypeptide(L)'
;MSYRRFFVLLALSAASASSQSRPPDIAPILERRLETPEVVAFQVRQYLFQHVPRLSAPQSATQWSAETERIRKHLLDDVVFHGWPREWVDAPPKFEDLGIMESGKGYRIRKLRYEIVPGFQSTAILYEPENLGGKIPAILNPNGHELQLGKAAEYKQKRCINFAKRGILALSLEWLYCGELNVPENKHEFAAHLDLVGANGVGLFYLAMRKGLD
;
A
#
# COMPACT_ATOMS: atom_id res chain seq x y z
N MET A 1 55.65 -29.40 -3.77
CA MET A 1 54.17 -29.28 -3.80
C MET A 1 53.79 -27.87 -3.34
N SER A 2 52.69 -27.32 -3.86
CA SER A 2 51.96 -26.17 -3.26
C SER A 2 52.37 -24.73 -3.61
N TYR A 3 52.47 -24.38 -4.90
CA TYR A 3 52.19 -23.00 -5.35
C TYR A 3 51.36 -23.00 -6.64
N ARG A 4 51.66 -23.93 -7.56
CA ARG A 4 50.93 -24.11 -8.82
C ARG A 4 49.43 -24.46 -8.66
N ARG A 5 49.07 -25.22 -7.60
CA ARG A 5 47.66 -25.57 -7.32
C ARG A 5 46.86 -24.40 -6.74
N PHE A 6 47.51 -23.46 -6.06
CA PHE A 6 46.86 -22.27 -5.47
C PHE A 6 46.54 -21.23 -6.55
N PHE A 7 47.43 -21.03 -7.52
CA PHE A 7 47.19 -20.12 -8.66
C PHE A 7 46.04 -20.57 -9.56
N VAL A 8 45.85 -21.87 -9.76
CA VAL A 8 44.75 -22.40 -10.59
C VAL A 8 43.39 -22.20 -9.89
N LEU A 9 43.32 -22.38 -8.57
CA LEU A 9 42.11 -22.10 -7.80
C LEU A 9 41.74 -20.61 -7.79
N LEU A 10 42.72 -19.71 -7.70
CA LEU A 10 42.49 -18.26 -7.74
C LEU A 10 41.98 -17.79 -9.12
N ALA A 11 42.51 -18.35 -10.20
CA ALA A 11 42.11 -18.02 -11.58
C ALA A 11 40.70 -18.52 -11.91
N LEU A 12 40.30 -19.69 -11.38
CA LEU A 12 38.94 -20.23 -11.55
C LEU A 12 37.90 -19.43 -10.74
N SER A 13 38.25 -18.93 -9.55
CA SER A 13 37.36 -18.04 -8.78
C SER A 13 37.18 -16.65 -9.40
N ALA A 14 38.19 -16.12 -10.10
CA ALA A 14 38.10 -14.84 -10.79
C ALA A 14 37.21 -14.89 -12.04
N ALA A 15 37.19 -16.03 -12.74
CA ALA A 15 36.29 -16.25 -13.89
C ALA A 15 34.81 -16.28 -13.47
N SER A 16 34.50 -16.79 -12.27
CA SER A 16 33.14 -16.76 -11.70
C SER A 16 32.67 -15.37 -11.26
N ALA A 17 33.59 -14.40 -11.10
CA ALA A 17 33.26 -13.03 -10.73
C ALA A 17 32.99 -12.10 -11.94
N SER A 18 33.19 -12.61 -13.16
CA SER A 18 33.19 -11.79 -14.39
C SER A 18 31.86 -11.76 -15.15
N SER A 19 30.80 -12.40 -14.64
CA SER A 19 29.48 -12.43 -15.31
C SER A 19 28.46 -11.46 -14.70
N GLN A 20 28.90 -10.32 -14.19
CA GLN A 20 28.00 -9.22 -13.82
C GLN A 20 28.15 -8.13 -14.86
N SER A 21 27.27 -8.12 -15.86
CA SER A 21 27.14 -7.00 -16.79
C SER A 21 26.88 -5.73 -15.97
N ARG A 22 27.73 -4.71 -16.08
CA ARG A 22 27.50 -3.44 -15.38
C ARG A 22 26.48 -2.62 -16.16
N PRO A 23 25.73 -1.70 -15.52
CA PRO A 23 24.80 -0.82 -16.23
C PRO A 23 25.42 -0.11 -17.46
N PRO A 24 26.67 0.40 -17.42
CA PRO A 24 27.31 0.98 -18.61
C PRO A 24 27.59 -0.01 -19.75
N ASP A 25 27.78 -1.30 -19.43
CA ASP A 25 28.10 -2.33 -20.43
C ASP A 25 26.86 -2.73 -21.25
N ILE A 26 25.66 -2.60 -20.67
CA ILE A 26 24.38 -2.93 -21.32
C ILE A 26 23.61 -1.70 -21.82
N ALA A 27 23.89 -0.50 -21.30
CA ALA A 27 23.18 0.73 -21.67
C ALA A 27 23.13 0.97 -23.19
N PRO A 28 24.23 0.85 -23.96
CA PRO A 28 24.17 1.07 -25.41
C PRO A 28 23.26 0.07 -26.15
N ILE A 29 23.13 -1.14 -25.61
CA ILE A 29 22.26 -2.19 -26.17
C ILE A 29 20.79 -1.87 -25.84
N LEU A 30 20.50 -1.47 -24.61
CA LEU A 30 19.16 -1.13 -24.15
C LEU A 30 18.63 0.18 -24.74
N GLU A 31 19.51 1.14 -25.05
CA GLU A 31 19.16 2.41 -25.70
C GLU A 31 18.73 2.23 -27.15
N ARG A 32 19.17 1.15 -27.81
CA ARG A 32 18.75 0.83 -29.17
C ARG A 32 17.28 0.43 -29.18
N ARG A 33 16.43 1.33 -29.67
CA ARG A 33 15.01 1.03 -29.92
C ARG A 33 14.91 -0.03 -31.03
N LEU A 34 14.27 -1.15 -30.69
CA LEU A 34 13.98 -2.23 -31.65
C LEU A 34 12.74 -1.90 -32.50
N GLU A 35 11.76 -1.22 -31.90
CA GLU A 35 10.48 -0.86 -32.51
C GLU A 35 10.09 0.58 -32.11
N THR A 36 9.14 1.18 -32.83
CA THR A 36 8.60 2.50 -32.43
C THR A 36 7.67 2.37 -31.22
N PRO A 37 7.51 3.43 -30.39
CA PRO A 37 6.60 3.39 -29.25
C PRO A 37 5.16 2.99 -29.61
N GLU A 38 4.69 3.36 -30.80
CA GLU A 38 3.35 3.05 -31.29
C GLU A 38 3.18 1.56 -31.58
N VAL A 39 4.19 0.93 -32.19
CA VAL A 39 4.21 -0.51 -32.46
C VAL A 39 4.25 -1.29 -31.15
N VAL A 40 5.12 -0.90 -30.21
CA VAL A 40 5.20 -1.52 -28.88
C VAL A 40 3.86 -1.42 -28.16
N ALA A 41 3.26 -0.22 -28.12
CA ALA A 41 1.96 -0.03 -27.46
C ALA A 41 0.83 -0.83 -28.14
N PHE A 42 0.85 -0.96 -29.46
CA PHE A 42 -0.09 -1.82 -30.19
C PHE A 42 0.08 -3.29 -29.84
N GLN A 43 1.31 -3.82 -29.89
CA GLN A 43 1.61 -5.21 -29.57
C GLN A 43 1.29 -5.56 -28.11
N VAL A 44 1.65 -4.69 -27.17
CA VAL A 44 1.29 -4.86 -25.75
C VAL A 44 -0.23 -4.88 -25.58
N ARG A 45 -0.97 -3.98 -26.24
CA ARG A 45 -2.45 -4.02 -26.19
C ARG A 45 -3.00 -5.31 -26.77
N GLN A 46 -2.51 -5.76 -27.92
CA GLN A 46 -2.97 -7.03 -28.51
C GLN A 46 -2.70 -8.20 -27.58
N TYR A 47 -1.49 -8.27 -27.00
CA TYR A 47 -1.14 -9.28 -26.01
C TYR A 47 -2.09 -9.22 -24.81
N LEU A 48 -2.28 -8.05 -24.21
CA LEU A 48 -3.17 -7.89 -23.07
C LEU A 48 -4.60 -8.31 -23.41
N PHE A 49 -5.18 -7.85 -24.52
CA PHE A 49 -6.55 -8.19 -24.92
C PHE A 49 -6.77 -9.69 -25.14
N GLN A 50 -5.75 -10.43 -25.59
CA GLN A 50 -5.82 -11.88 -25.74
C GLN A 50 -5.78 -12.62 -24.39
N HIS A 51 -5.22 -11.99 -23.35
CA HIS A 51 -5.05 -12.57 -22.02
C HIS A 51 -6.02 -12.02 -20.97
N VAL A 52 -6.84 -11.01 -21.31
CA VAL A 52 -7.90 -10.54 -20.40
C VAL A 52 -8.90 -11.67 -20.22
N PRO A 53 -9.11 -12.18 -18.98
CA PRO A 53 -10.13 -13.17 -18.71
C PRO A 53 -11.51 -12.62 -19.10
N ARG A 54 -12.35 -13.45 -19.73
CA ARG A 54 -13.73 -13.05 -20.00
C ARG A 54 -14.45 -12.84 -18.67
N LEU A 55 -15.00 -11.65 -18.47
CA LEU A 55 -15.85 -11.36 -17.33
C LEU A 55 -17.23 -11.99 -17.56
N SER A 56 -17.51 -13.11 -16.91
CA SER A 56 -18.84 -13.73 -16.93
C SER A 56 -19.74 -13.04 -15.93
N ALA A 57 -20.82 -12.41 -16.42
CA ALA A 57 -21.82 -11.79 -15.56
C ALA A 57 -22.65 -12.87 -14.82
N PRO A 58 -22.72 -12.83 -13.48
CA PRO A 58 -23.62 -13.70 -12.72
C PRO A 58 -25.08 -13.49 -13.16
N GLN A 59 -25.84 -14.58 -13.33
CA GLN A 59 -27.22 -14.54 -13.85
C GLN A 59 -28.28 -14.47 -12.74
N SER A 60 -27.87 -14.48 -11.47
CA SER A 60 -28.77 -14.39 -10.32
C SER A 60 -28.09 -13.79 -9.09
N ALA A 61 -28.88 -13.33 -8.12
CA ALA A 61 -28.38 -12.82 -6.84
C ALA A 61 -27.54 -13.86 -6.08
N THR A 62 -27.90 -15.14 -6.16
CA THR A 62 -27.14 -16.23 -5.54
C THR A 62 -25.78 -16.41 -6.22
N GLN A 63 -25.74 -16.42 -7.55
CA GLN A 63 -24.48 -16.51 -8.29
C GLN A 63 -23.60 -15.27 -8.04
N TRP A 64 -24.20 -14.09 -7.97
CA TRP A 64 -23.50 -12.84 -7.64
C TRP A 64 -22.83 -12.90 -6.27
N SER A 65 -23.57 -13.39 -5.27
CA SER A 65 -23.05 -13.51 -3.90
C SER A 65 -21.91 -14.52 -3.82
N ALA A 66 -22.05 -15.68 -4.48
CA ALA A 66 -21.00 -16.69 -4.56
C ALA A 66 -19.74 -16.14 -5.25
N GLU A 67 -19.90 -15.42 -6.36
CA GLU A 67 -18.77 -14.84 -7.09
C GLU A 67 -18.08 -13.70 -6.31
N THR A 68 -18.86 -12.87 -5.62
CA THR A 68 -18.34 -11.83 -4.73
C THR A 68 -17.44 -12.42 -3.65
N GLU A 69 -17.89 -13.50 -3.01
CA GLU A 69 -17.11 -14.16 -1.97
C GLU A 69 -15.86 -14.83 -2.52
N ARG A 70 -15.97 -15.51 -3.67
CA ARG A 70 -14.83 -16.12 -4.36
C ARG A 70 -13.76 -15.07 -4.71
N ILE A 71 -14.16 -13.95 -5.32
CA ILE A 71 -13.24 -12.86 -5.68
C ILE A 71 -12.62 -12.24 -4.44
N ARG A 72 -13.42 -11.96 -3.40
CA ARG A 72 -12.92 -11.37 -2.15
C ARG A 72 -11.87 -12.27 -1.51
N LYS A 73 -12.15 -13.57 -1.41
CA LYS A 73 -11.21 -14.55 -0.85
C LYS A 73 -9.91 -14.58 -1.66
N HIS A 74 -10.02 -14.71 -2.98
CA HIS A 74 -8.85 -14.70 -3.87
C HIS A 74 -8.03 -13.42 -3.73
N LEU A 75 -8.68 -12.24 -3.77
CA LEU A 75 -8.01 -10.96 -3.62
C LEU A 75 -7.29 -10.85 -2.27
N LEU A 76 -7.95 -11.18 -1.16
CA LEU A 76 -7.36 -11.02 0.16
C LEU A 76 -6.28 -12.06 0.45
N ASP A 77 -6.56 -13.34 0.21
CA ASP A 77 -5.65 -14.43 0.58
C ASP A 77 -4.49 -14.59 -0.41
N ASP A 78 -4.76 -14.50 -1.72
CA ASP A 78 -3.79 -14.88 -2.75
C ASP A 78 -3.04 -13.68 -3.33
N VAL A 79 -3.55 -12.45 -3.16
CA VAL A 79 -2.94 -11.22 -3.69
C VAL A 79 -2.51 -10.29 -2.56
N VAL A 80 -3.45 -9.78 -1.76
CA VAL A 80 -3.18 -8.75 -0.76
C VAL A 80 -2.29 -9.26 0.37
N PHE A 81 -2.64 -10.41 0.97
CA PHE A 81 -1.87 -10.99 2.08
C PHE A 81 -0.91 -12.09 1.63
N HIS A 82 -0.62 -12.18 0.33
CA HIS A 82 0.37 -13.14 -0.17
C HIS A 82 1.73 -12.91 0.48
N GLY A 83 2.27 -13.95 1.12
CA GLY A 83 3.57 -13.93 1.81
C GLY A 83 3.62 -13.11 3.10
N TRP A 84 2.49 -12.54 3.55
CA TRP A 84 2.43 -11.87 4.85
C TRP A 84 2.26 -12.87 5.99
N PRO A 85 2.99 -12.72 7.12
CA PRO A 85 2.76 -13.54 8.32
C PRO A 85 1.33 -13.37 8.83
N ARG A 86 0.60 -14.48 8.99
CA ARG A 86 -0.81 -14.45 9.43
C ARG A 86 -0.95 -13.84 10.82
N GLU A 87 0.04 -14.04 11.69
CA GLU A 87 0.10 -13.42 13.00
C GLU A 87 0.12 -11.88 12.96
N TRP A 88 0.63 -11.25 11.88
CA TRP A 88 0.61 -9.79 11.72
C TRP A 88 -0.71 -9.33 11.11
N VAL A 89 -1.19 -10.07 10.10
CA VAL A 89 -2.47 -9.83 9.45
C VAL A 89 -3.59 -9.87 10.49
N ASP A 90 -3.65 -10.91 11.30
CA ASP A 90 -4.73 -11.20 12.25
C ASP A 90 -4.49 -10.62 13.66
N ALA A 91 -3.34 -9.96 13.89
CA ALA A 91 -3.07 -9.31 15.18
C ALA A 91 -4.19 -8.35 15.58
N PRO A 92 -4.60 -8.31 16.86
CA PRO A 92 -5.50 -7.27 17.34
C PRO A 92 -4.86 -5.90 17.09
N PRO A 93 -5.66 -4.88 16.73
CA PRO A 93 -5.09 -3.59 16.41
C PRO A 93 -4.56 -2.93 17.69
N LYS A 94 -3.46 -2.19 17.56
CA LYS A 94 -2.83 -1.47 18.66
C LYS A 94 -2.97 0.01 18.40
N PHE A 95 -3.81 0.67 19.19
CA PHE A 95 -4.04 2.10 19.12
C PHE A 95 -3.60 2.81 20.39
N GLU A 96 -3.26 4.07 20.20
CA GLU A 96 -2.96 5.02 21.25
C GLU A 96 -3.75 6.30 21.00
N ASP A 97 -4.50 6.71 22.02
CA ASP A 97 -5.18 8.00 22.06
C ASP A 97 -4.20 9.07 22.53
N LEU A 98 -3.90 10.01 21.64
CA LEU A 98 -2.95 11.11 21.87
C LEU A 98 -3.65 12.39 22.35
N GLY A 99 -4.93 12.29 22.69
CA GLY A 99 -5.71 13.35 23.31
C GLY A 99 -6.60 14.12 22.34
N ILE A 100 -7.48 14.90 22.97
CA ILE A 100 -8.52 15.70 22.34
C ILE A 100 -8.05 17.15 22.19
N MET A 101 -8.37 17.75 21.04
CA MET A 101 -8.33 19.19 20.81
C MET A 101 -9.77 19.69 20.64
N GLU A 102 -10.21 20.47 21.62
CA GLU A 102 -11.52 21.11 21.58
C GLU A 102 -11.54 22.20 20.51
N SER A 103 -12.59 22.20 19.67
CA SER A 103 -12.72 23.25 18.64
C SER A 103 -13.56 24.44 19.11
N GLY A 104 -14.45 24.23 20.10
CA GLY A 104 -15.48 25.21 20.50
C GLY A 104 -16.48 25.55 19.38
N LYS A 105 -16.57 24.72 18.34
CA LYS A 105 -17.31 25.01 17.09
C LYS A 105 -18.25 23.87 16.70
N GLY A 106 -18.81 23.11 17.64
CA GLY A 106 -19.75 22.01 17.35
C GLY A 106 -19.09 20.69 16.96
N TYR A 107 -17.77 20.56 17.13
CA TYR A 107 -17.01 19.33 16.91
C TYR A 107 -15.75 19.33 17.79
N ARG A 108 -15.09 18.18 17.92
CA ARG A 108 -13.74 18.06 18.50
C ARG A 108 -12.87 17.17 17.64
N ILE A 109 -11.56 17.27 17.84
CA ILE A 109 -10.58 16.45 17.13
C ILE A 109 -9.86 15.56 18.13
N ARG A 110 -9.74 14.27 17.84
CA ARG A 110 -8.93 13.32 18.61
C ARG A 110 -7.77 12.84 17.74
N LYS A 111 -6.56 12.93 18.26
CA LYS A 111 -5.36 12.42 17.60
C LYS A 111 -5.16 10.97 17.98
N LEU A 112 -4.86 10.14 17.00
CA LEU A 112 -4.67 8.70 17.18
C LEU A 112 -3.34 8.30 16.56
N ARG A 113 -2.70 7.31 17.17
CA ARG A 113 -1.57 6.57 16.60
C ARG A 113 -1.90 5.09 16.64
N TYR A 114 -1.48 4.35 15.62
CA TYR A 114 -1.75 2.93 15.53
C TYR A 114 -0.66 2.16 14.83
N GLU A 115 -0.51 0.88 15.17
CA GLU A 115 0.46 -0.01 14.54
C GLU A 115 -0.14 -0.67 13.28
N ILE A 116 0.55 -0.54 12.14
CA ILE A 116 0.19 -1.21 10.88
C ILE A 116 0.66 -2.68 10.94
N VAL A 117 1.94 -2.86 11.25
CA VAL A 117 2.65 -4.13 11.44
C VAL A 117 3.69 -3.93 12.55
N PRO A 118 4.21 -4.98 13.20
CA PRO A 118 5.11 -4.83 14.34
C PRO A 118 6.24 -3.83 14.11
N GLY A 119 6.28 -2.77 14.92
CA GLY A 119 7.31 -1.74 14.84
C GLY A 119 7.07 -0.64 13.80
N PHE A 120 6.01 -0.72 12.98
CA PHE A 120 5.66 0.33 12.02
C PHE A 120 4.30 0.96 12.34
N GLN A 121 4.32 2.23 12.71
CA GLN A 121 3.15 2.99 13.13
C GLN A 121 2.68 3.98 12.06
N SER A 122 1.38 4.23 12.06
CA SER A 122 0.71 5.32 11.35
C SER A 122 -0.05 6.20 12.33
N THR A 123 -0.58 7.32 11.84
CA THR A 123 -1.37 8.26 12.62
C THR A 123 -2.72 8.50 11.97
N ALA A 124 -3.67 8.95 12.77
CA ALA A 124 -5.00 9.29 12.32
C ALA A 124 -5.57 10.47 13.11
N ILE A 125 -6.56 11.11 12.51
CA ILE A 125 -7.34 12.17 13.13
C ILE A 125 -8.81 11.75 13.08
N LEU A 126 -9.43 11.65 14.25
CA LEU A 126 -10.86 11.43 14.38
C LEU A 126 -11.56 12.76 14.67
N TYR A 127 -12.47 13.15 13.77
CA TYR A 127 -13.34 14.31 13.97
C TYR A 127 -14.66 13.80 14.56
N GLU A 128 -14.98 14.27 15.77
CA GLU A 128 -16.15 13.86 16.52
C GLU A 128 -17.15 15.03 16.61
N PRO A 129 -18.47 14.78 16.46
CA PRO A 129 -19.48 15.72 16.92
C PRO A 129 -19.27 16.07 18.41
N GLU A 130 -19.51 17.31 18.80
CA GLU A 130 -19.34 17.74 20.20
C GLU A 130 -20.34 17.03 21.13
N ASN A 131 -21.56 16.81 20.65
CA ASN A 131 -22.60 16.08 21.37
C ASN A 131 -22.82 14.72 20.69
N LEU A 132 -22.35 13.66 21.34
CA LEU A 132 -22.56 12.27 20.91
C LEU A 132 -23.76 11.67 21.66
N GLY A 133 -24.70 11.07 20.94
CA GLY A 133 -25.85 10.40 21.53
C GLY A 133 -26.23 9.14 20.76
N GLY A 134 -26.23 7.99 21.43
CA GLY A 134 -26.59 6.70 20.82
C GLY A 134 -25.63 6.26 19.70
N LYS A 135 -26.13 5.43 18.78
CA LYS A 135 -25.39 5.00 17.59
C LYS A 135 -25.47 6.09 16.53
N ILE A 136 -24.31 6.50 16.01
CA ILE A 136 -24.22 7.50 14.94
C ILE A 136 -23.45 6.94 13.74
N PRO A 137 -23.67 7.48 12.53
CA PRO A 137 -22.90 7.11 11.35
C PRO A 137 -21.41 7.45 11.52
N ALA A 138 -20.57 6.68 10.84
CA ALA A 138 -19.14 6.90 10.74
C ALA A 138 -18.68 6.83 9.28
N ILE A 139 -17.61 7.56 8.94
CA ILE A 139 -17.02 7.58 7.60
C ILE A 139 -15.49 7.57 7.68
N LEU A 140 -14.89 6.64 6.93
CA LEU A 140 -13.45 6.58 6.71
C LEU A 140 -13.07 7.53 5.55
N ASN A 141 -12.08 8.38 5.77
CA ASN A 141 -11.58 9.38 4.83
C ASN A 141 -10.11 9.08 4.48
N PRO A 142 -9.85 8.13 3.56
CA PRO A 142 -8.49 7.83 3.13
C PRO A 142 -7.87 8.99 2.34
N ASN A 143 -6.55 8.96 2.25
CA ASN A 143 -5.77 10.00 1.56
C ASN A 143 -5.53 9.58 0.11
N GLY A 144 -5.66 10.55 -0.81
CA GLY A 144 -5.00 10.45 -2.12
C GLY A 144 -3.51 10.77 -2.00
N HIS A 145 -2.85 11.05 -3.13
CA HIS A 145 -1.44 11.45 -3.21
C HIS A 145 -1.19 12.90 -2.73
N GLU A 146 -1.75 13.25 -1.57
CA GLU A 146 -1.45 14.50 -0.87
C GLU A 146 -0.16 14.32 -0.07
N LEU A 147 0.96 14.35 -0.78
CA LEU A 147 2.27 13.93 -0.26
C LEU A 147 2.71 14.82 0.91
N GLN A 148 2.62 16.15 0.76
CA GLN A 148 3.22 17.07 1.72
C GLN A 148 2.39 17.21 2.99
N LEU A 149 1.08 17.43 2.86
CA LEU A 149 0.23 17.72 4.02
C LEU A 149 -0.53 16.50 4.54
N GLY A 150 -0.62 15.42 3.76
CA GLY A 150 -1.35 14.20 4.14
C GLY A 150 -2.79 14.50 4.59
N LYS A 151 -3.21 13.90 5.71
CA LYS A 151 -4.54 14.16 6.31
C LYS A 151 -4.74 15.60 6.80
N ALA A 152 -3.66 16.37 7.00
CA ALA A 152 -3.73 17.75 7.45
C ALA A 152 -4.02 18.77 6.33
N ALA A 153 -4.16 18.36 5.07
CA ALA A 153 -4.51 19.30 4.00
C ALA A 153 -5.87 19.97 4.25
N GLU A 154 -5.94 21.27 4.02
CA GLU A 154 -7.07 22.12 4.41
C GLU A 154 -8.43 21.61 3.88
N TYR A 155 -8.50 21.22 2.61
CA TYR A 155 -9.74 20.75 1.99
C TYR A 155 -10.24 19.43 2.62
N LYS A 156 -9.34 18.59 3.13
CA LYS A 156 -9.67 17.32 3.80
C LYS A 156 -10.15 17.56 5.21
N GLN A 157 -9.49 18.48 5.94
CA GLN A 157 -9.98 18.93 7.24
C GLN A 157 -11.39 19.51 7.12
N LYS A 158 -11.63 20.41 6.15
CA LYS A 158 -12.97 20.99 5.89
C LYS A 158 -14.03 19.92 5.65
N ARG A 159 -13.72 18.87 4.87
CA ARG A 159 -14.62 17.73 4.63
C ARG A 159 -14.94 16.99 5.92
N CYS A 160 -13.94 16.62 6.72
CA CYS A 160 -14.16 15.87 7.95
C CYS A 160 -14.90 16.69 9.02
N ILE A 161 -14.59 17.99 9.14
CA ILE A 161 -15.31 18.94 9.99
C ILE A 161 -16.78 19.04 9.56
N ASN A 162 -17.05 19.07 8.25
CA ASN A 162 -18.40 19.16 7.72
C ASN A 162 -19.26 17.93 8.11
N PHE A 163 -18.65 16.73 8.11
CA PHE A 163 -19.27 15.49 8.59
C PHE A 163 -19.51 15.51 10.09
N ALA A 164 -18.51 15.87 10.90
CA ALA A 164 -18.63 15.93 12.36
C ALA A 164 -19.74 16.90 12.80
N LYS A 165 -19.82 18.08 12.17
CA LYS A 165 -20.91 19.05 12.41
C LYS A 165 -22.30 18.54 12.04
N ARG A 166 -22.40 17.45 11.27
CA ARG A 166 -23.65 16.79 10.86
C ARG A 166 -23.90 15.50 11.64
N GLY A 167 -23.19 15.28 12.74
CA GLY A 167 -23.39 14.11 13.59
C GLY A 167 -22.74 12.83 13.06
N ILE A 168 -21.76 12.92 12.16
CA ILE A 168 -21.05 11.77 11.59
C ILE A 168 -19.62 11.74 12.14
N LEU A 169 -19.17 10.62 12.69
CA LEU A 169 -17.75 10.40 13.02
C LEU A 169 -16.93 10.36 11.73
N ALA A 170 -15.92 11.20 11.59
CA ALA A 170 -15.05 11.19 10.41
C ALA A 170 -13.62 10.85 10.81
N LEU A 171 -13.18 9.64 10.45
CA LEU A 171 -11.82 9.18 10.69
C LEU A 171 -10.97 9.42 9.45
N SER A 172 -9.87 10.17 9.58
CA SER A 172 -8.90 10.40 8.51
C SER A 172 -7.56 9.78 8.89
N LEU A 173 -7.18 8.72 8.17
CA LEU A 173 -5.90 8.03 8.37
C LEU A 173 -4.78 8.72 7.58
N GLU A 174 -3.54 8.55 8.01
CA GLU A 174 -2.38 8.88 7.17
C GLU A 174 -2.08 7.76 6.16
N TRP A 175 -1.40 8.11 5.06
CA TRP A 175 -0.96 7.15 4.05
C TRP A 175 0.55 7.13 3.95
N LEU A 176 1.12 5.98 3.59
CA LEU A 176 2.56 5.86 3.39
C LEU A 176 3.02 6.89 2.34
N TYR A 177 4.14 7.55 2.64
CA TYR A 177 4.70 8.66 1.86
C TYR A 177 3.83 9.93 1.78
N CYS A 178 2.87 10.08 2.70
CA CYS A 178 2.06 11.29 2.84
C CYS A 178 2.14 11.87 4.25
N GLY A 179 2.09 13.20 4.38
CA GLY A 179 2.01 13.90 5.67
C GLY A 179 3.10 13.47 6.66
N GLU A 180 2.67 12.98 7.83
CA GLU A 180 3.60 12.53 8.89
C GLU A 180 4.41 11.27 8.50
N LEU A 181 4.00 10.56 7.44
CA LEU A 181 4.73 9.43 6.87
C LEU A 181 5.50 9.79 5.60
N ASN A 182 5.59 11.07 5.22
CA ASN A 182 6.33 11.53 4.04
C ASN A 182 7.83 11.61 4.32
N VAL A 183 8.46 10.44 4.40
CA VAL A 183 9.91 10.25 4.46
C VAL A 183 10.37 9.41 3.26
N PRO A 184 11.61 9.58 2.77
CA PRO A 184 12.09 8.87 1.58
C PRO A 184 11.86 7.36 1.61
N GLU A 185 12.02 6.73 2.77
CA GLU A 185 11.91 5.29 2.99
C GLU A 185 10.47 4.75 2.84
N ASN A 186 9.47 5.64 2.91
CA ASN A 186 8.07 5.26 2.78
C ASN A 186 7.54 5.37 1.35
N LYS A 187 8.34 5.84 0.38
CA LYS A 187 7.90 5.97 -1.02
C LYS A 187 7.28 4.68 -1.52
N HIS A 188 6.21 4.81 -2.30
CA HIS A 188 5.46 3.66 -2.83
C HIS A 188 6.31 2.69 -3.64
N GLU A 189 7.39 3.17 -4.27
CA GLU A 189 8.35 2.35 -5.02
C GLU A 189 9.09 1.31 -4.14
N PHE A 190 9.27 1.57 -2.85
CA PHE A 190 9.86 0.60 -1.91
C PHE A 190 8.96 -0.61 -1.66
N ALA A 191 7.67 -0.55 -2.02
CA ALA A 191 6.79 -1.72 -1.96
C ALA A 191 7.29 -2.88 -2.84
N ALA A 192 7.97 -2.57 -3.94
CA ALA A 192 8.58 -3.59 -4.80
C ALA A 192 9.69 -4.39 -4.10
N HIS A 193 10.30 -3.84 -3.05
CA HIS A 193 11.26 -4.60 -2.24
C HIS A 193 10.58 -5.66 -1.39
N LEU A 194 9.34 -5.42 -0.94
CA LEU A 194 8.54 -6.43 -0.28
C LEU A 194 8.18 -7.55 -1.27
N ASP A 195 7.76 -7.18 -2.48
CA ASP A 195 7.45 -8.13 -3.55
C ASP A 195 8.66 -9.03 -3.86
N LEU A 196 9.87 -8.45 -3.89
CA LEU A 196 11.11 -9.18 -4.13
C LEU A 196 11.40 -10.25 -3.06
N VAL A 197 11.02 -10.01 -1.81
CA VAL A 197 11.20 -10.97 -0.70
C VAL A 197 9.97 -11.84 -0.46
N GLY A 198 9.00 -11.80 -1.38
CA GLY A 198 7.85 -12.69 -1.41
C GLY A 198 6.63 -12.20 -0.63
N ALA A 199 6.64 -10.99 -0.06
CA ALA A 199 5.47 -10.39 0.59
C ALA A 199 4.86 -9.32 -0.30
N ASN A 200 3.61 -9.48 -0.73
CA ASN A 200 3.03 -8.55 -1.68
C ASN A 200 2.91 -7.14 -1.08
N GLY A 201 3.52 -6.14 -1.71
CA GLY A 201 3.57 -4.77 -1.20
C GLY A 201 2.19 -4.15 -0.95
N VAL A 202 1.18 -4.54 -1.74
CA VAL A 202 -0.22 -4.07 -1.56
C VAL A 202 -0.80 -4.44 -0.19
N GLY A 203 -0.29 -5.52 0.42
CA GLY A 203 -0.69 -5.96 1.75
C GLY A 203 -0.41 -4.92 2.82
N LEU A 204 0.75 -4.26 2.79
CA LEU A 204 1.11 -3.23 3.76
C LEU A 204 0.14 -2.04 3.69
N PHE A 205 -0.17 -1.60 2.47
CA PHE A 205 -1.12 -0.54 2.19
C PHE A 205 -2.54 -0.89 2.66
N TYR A 206 -2.99 -2.12 2.40
CA TYR A 206 -4.29 -2.60 2.87
C TYR A 206 -4.34 -2.68 4.40
N LEU A 207 -3.30 -3.23 5.04
CA LEU A 207 -3.17 -3.28 6.50
C LEU A 207 -3.19 -1.88 7.11
N ALA A 208 -2.54 -0.89 6.48
CA ALA A 208 -2.54 0.47 6.98
C ALA A 208 -3.94 1.09 7.07
N MET A 209 -4.86 0.71 6.16
CA MET A 209 -6.27 1.11 6.25
C MET A 209 -7.03 0.26 7.27
N ARG A 210 -6.93 -1.06 7.18
CA ARG A 210 -7.70 -1.98 8.02
C ARG A 210 -7.37 -1.81 9.50
N LYS A 211 -6.09 -1.78 9.86
CA LYS A 211 -5.62 -1.57 11.24
C LYS A 211 -5.94 -0.18 11.78
N GLY A 212 -6.26 0.78 10.93
CA GLY A 212 -6.73 2.10 11.36
C GLY A 212 -8.23 2.13 11.66
N LEU A 213 -8.98 1.13 11.19
CA LEU A 213 -10.44 1.04 11.32
C LEU A 213 -10.91 -0.02 12.33
N ASP A 214 -10.28 -1.20 12.33
CA ASP A 214 -10.56 -2.32 13.25
C ASP A 214 -10.47 -1.90 14.72
#